data_AF-A0A1W9TC70-F1
#
_entry.id   AF-A0A1W9TC70-F1
#
_cell.length_a   1.000
_cell.length_b   1.000
_cell.length_c   1.000
_cell.angle_alpha   90.00
_cell.angle_beta   90.00
_cell.angle_gamma   90.00
#
_symmetry.space_group_name_H-M   'P 1'
#
loop_
_entity.id
_entity.type
_entity.pdbx_description
1 polymer ?
#
loop_
_entity_poly.entity_id
_entity_poly.type
_entity_poly.pdbx_seq_one_letter_code
_entity_poly.pdbx_strand_id
1 'polypeptide(L)'
;MKSRTNSNAILRDENSWENLEQEVADSLNNIPTIEEARRSIRSGAFDIEKEDVVDWLLFIECKERKGTELKGKGKKSFSIKKEWLEIAKNQANKVNKPMTLPFRFKDDDKIYTIMDFEDLSELNGIIKSYYTRNIKLEKENEILKKKLTHNNNKNSKMK
;
A
#
# COMPACT_ATOMS: atom_id res chain seq x y z
N MET A 1 27.97 -35.79 -22.74
CA MET A 1 27.65 -34.73 -21.75
C MET A 1 26.22 -34.27 -21.97
N LYS A 2 25.30 -34.57 -21.05
CA LYS A 2 23.91 -34.09 -21.14
C LYS A 2 23.89 -32.64 -20.66
N SER A 3 23.61 -31.73 -21.60
CA SER A 3 23.27 -30.33 -21.30
C SER A 3 22.04 -30.32 -20.38
N ARG A 4 22.25 -29.98 -19.11
CA ARG A 4 21.17 -29.59 -18.19
C ARG A 4 20.69 -28.22 -18.64
N THR A 5 19.69 -28.21 -19.52
CA THR A 5 18.90 -27.03 -19.80
C THR A 5 18.25 -26.59 -18.49
N ASN A 6 18.60 -25.39 -18.03
CA ASN A 6 18.11 -24.76 -16.81
C ASN A 6 16.59 -24.59 -16.92
N SER A 7 15.84 -25.55 -16.37
CA SER A 7 14.37 -25.55 -16.28
C SER A 7 13.81 -24.44 -15.38
N ASN A 8 14.66 -23.67 -14.71
CA ASN A 8 14.25 -22.59 -13.79
C ASN A 8 13.87 -21.27 -14.48
N ALA A 9 14.16 -21.10 -15.78
CA ALA A 9 13.79 -19.88 -16.50
C ALA A 9 12.36 -19.90 -17.09
N ILE A 10 11.68 -21.06 -17.03
CA ILE A 10 10.38 -21.29 -17.69
C ILE A 10 9.20 -21.13 -16.71
N LEU A 11 9.47 -21.08 -15.39
CA LEU A 11 8.48 -20.82 -14.33
C LEU A 11 8.35 -19.34 -13.97
N ARG A 12 8.35 -18.44 -14.97
CA ARG A 12 7.82 -17.05 -14.85
C ARG A 12 6.38 -17.03 -15.37
N ASP A 13 5.62 -18.06 -15.03
CA ASP A 13 4.65 -18.16 -13.93
C ASP A 13 3.30 -17.57 -14.35
N GLU A 14 2.32 -18.45 -14.51
CA GLU A 14 0.99 -18.14 -15.06
C GLU A 14 0.17 -17.19 -14.17
N ASN A 15 0.66 -16.96 -12.94
CA ASN A 15 0.04 -16.14 -11.90
C ASN A 15 0.91 -14.95 -11.45
N SER A 16 1.70 -14.36 -12.35
CA SER A 16 2.56 -13.20 -12.00
C SER A 16 1.82 -12.00 -11.37
N TRP A 17 0.51 -11.87 -11.59
CA TRP A 17 -0.34 -10.88 -10.92
C TRP A 17 -0.49 -11.12 -9.42
N GLU A 18 -0.44 -12.37 -8.95
CA GLU A 18 -0.48 -12.71 -7.53
C GLU A 18 0.76 -12.19 -6.79
N ASN A 19 1.92 -12.26 -7.44
CA ASN A 19 3.16 -11.73 -6.91
C ASN A 19 3.10 -10.20 -6.80
N LEU A 20 2.43 -9.51 -7.73
CA LEU A 20 2.22 -8.05 -7.62
C LEU A 20 1.42 -7.69 -6.37
N GLU A 21 0.30 -8.37 -6.11
CA GLU A 21 -0.53 -8.09 -4.94
C GLU A 21 0.25 -8.32 -3.65
N GLN A 22 1.06 -9.38 -3.59
CA GLN A 22 1.91 -9.67 -2.43
C GLN A 22 2.96 -8.56 -2.24
N GLU A 23 3.67 -8.19 -3.30
CA GLU A 23 4.67 -7.12 -3.25
C GLU A 23 4.08 -5.77 -2.84
N VAL A 24 2.84 -5.47 -3.23
CA VAL A 24 2.12 -4.27 -2.80
C VAL A 24 1.80 -4.34 -1.30
N ALA A 25 1.28 -5.47 -0.81
CA ALA A 25 1.00 -5.65 0.61
C ALA A 25 2.28 -5.54 1.46
N ASP A 26 3.35 -6.24 1.05
CA ASP A 26 4.65 -6.19 1.70
C ASP A 26 5.20 -4.75 1.69
N SER A 27 5.02 -4.02 0.58
CA SER A 27 5.44 -2.62 0.47
C SER A 27 4.74 -1.69 1.46
N LEU A 28 3.45 -1.93 1.72
CA LEU A 28 2.66 -1.16 2.70
C LEU A 28 3.07 -1.49 4.13
N ASN A 29 3.42 -2.75 4.41
CA ASN A 29 3.84 -3.22 5.72
C ASN A 29 5.35 -3.05 6.00
N ASN A 30 6.11 -2.42 5.09
CA ASN A 30 7.57 -2.27 5.23
C ASN A 30 8.03 -1.45 6.45
N ILE A 31 7.10 -0.86 7.20
CA ILE A 31 7.38 -0.30 8.52
C ILE A 31 7.35 -1.45 9.54
N PRO A 32 8.45 -1.80 10.22
CA PRO A 32 8.58 -3.03 11.03
C PRO A 32 7.56 -3.24 12.15
N THR A 33 6.76 -2.23 12.46
CA THR A 33 5.74 -2.25 13.52
C THR A 33 4.31 -2.28 13.00
N ILE A 34 4.12 -2.29 11.67
CA ILE A 34 2.82 -2.20 11.01
C ILE A 34 2.68 -3.41 10.09
N GLU A 35 1.79 -4.32 10.45
CA GLU A 35 1.45 -5.50 9.63
C GLU A 35 -0.08 -5.56 9.50
N GLU A 36 -0.61 -4.89 8.48
CA GLU A 36 -2.06 -4.66 8.34
C GLU A 36 -2.55 -4.93 6.90
N ALA A 37 -1.69 -4.75 5.90
CA ALA A 37 -2.02 -5.04 4.51
C ALA A 37 -1.85 -6.53 4.17
N ARG A 38 -2.78 -7.13 3.43
CA ARG A 38 -2.68 -8.53 2.94
C ARG A 38 -3.44 -8.71 1.63
N ARG A 39 -3.08 -9.71 0.83
CA ARG A 39 -3.86 -10.10 -0.36
C ARG A 39 -5.27 -10.58 0.01
N SER A 40 -6.28 -10.29 -0.80
CA SER A 40 -7.62 -10.87 -0.65
C SER A 40 -7.67 -12.30 -1.19
N ILE A 41 -8.43 -13.17 -0.52
CA ILE A 41 -8.64 -14.55 -0.98
C ILE A 41 -9.79 -14.53 -2.00
N ARG A 42 -9.44 -14.63 -3.30
CA ARG A 42 -10.36 -14.72 -4.46
C ARG A 42 -11.05 -13.40 -4.86
N SER A 43 -10.27 -12.37 -5.19
CA SER A 43 -10.82 -11.15 -5.77
C SER A 43 -11.66 -11.45 -7.03
N GLY A 44 -12.91 -10.98 -7.04
CA GLY A 44 -13.84 -11.13 -8.18
C GLY A 44 -14.79 -12.35 -8.17
N ALA A 45 -14.64 -13.34 -7.26
CA ALA A 45 -15.48 -14.55 -7.25
C ALA A 45 -16.62 -14.54 -6.21
N PHE A 46 -16.54 -13.70 -5.16
CA PHE A 46 -17.56 -13.55 -4.13
C PHE A 46 -17.76 -12.06 -3.82
N ASP A 47 -19.02 -11.63 -3.62
CA ASP A 47 -19.40 -10.23 -3.37
C ASP A 47 -18.93 -9.64 -2.02
N ILE A 48 -18.12 -10.39 -1.24
CA ILE A 48 -17.75 -10.06 0.14
C ILE A 48 -16.47 -9.21 0.20
N GLU A 49 -15.46 -9.50 -0.62
CA GLU A 49 -14.22 -8.71 -0.73
C GLU A 49 -13.94 -8.42 -2.21
N LYS A 50 -13.93 -7.12 -2.57
CA LYS A 50 -13.71 -6.67 -3.96
C LYS A 50 -12.34 -6.04 -4.21
N GLU A 51 -11.58 -5.75 -3.16
CA GLU A 51 -10.22 -5.22 -3.28
C GLU A 51 -9.21 -6.36 -3.46
N ASP A 52 -8.16 -6.12 -4.26
CA ASP A 52 -7.10 -7.11 -4.51
C ASP A 52 -6.15 -7.23 -3.29
N VAL A 53 -5.93 -6.11 -2.59
CA VAL A 53 -5.18 -6.05 -1.33
C VAL A 53 -6.05 -5.38 -0.28
N VAL A 54 -6.25 -6.08 0.85
CA VAL A 54 -6.95 -5.55 2.01
C VAL A 54 -5.98 -4.77 2.86
N ASP A 55 -6.26 -3.48 3.02
CA ASP A 55 -5.54 -2.56 3.91
C ASP A 55 -6.56 -1.80 4.78
N TRP A 56 -6.15 -1.31 5.94
CA TRP A 56 -7.08 -0.59 6.82
C TRP A 56 -7.36 0.85 6.37
N LEU A 57 -6.42 1.47 5.63
CA LEU A 57 -6.50 2.87 5.21
C LEU A 57 -6.91 2.99 3.74
N LEU A 58 -6.38 2.14 2.87
CA LEU A 58 -6.53 2.24 1.41
C LEU A 58 -7.46 1.16 0.85
N PHE A 59 -8.18 1.50 -0.21
CA PHE A 59 -8.82 0.54 -1.10
C PHE A 59 -7.90 0.29 -2.29
N ILE A 60 -7.40 -0.93 -2.43
CA ILE A 60 -6.29 -1.23 -3.37
C ILE A 60 -6.75 -2.21 -4.44
N GLU A 61 -6.61 -1.78 -5.70
CA GLU A 61 -6.88 -2.58 -6.89
C GLU A 61 -5.60 -2.74 -7.72
N CYS A 62 -5.12 -3.97 -7.89
CA CYS A 62 -3.86 -4.26 -8.56
C CYS A 62 -4.05 -4.56 -10.05
N LYS A 63 -3.12 -4.11 -10.89
CA LYS A 63 -3.16 -4.38 -12.33
C LYS A 63 -1.77 -4.69 -12.89
N GLU A 64 -1.59 -5.91 -13.36
CA GLU A 64 -0.42 -6.26 -14.19
C GLU A 64 -0.75 -6.13 -15.68
N ARG A 65 0.20 -5.61 -16.47
CA ARG A 65 0.05 -5.50 -17.93
C ARG A 65 1.22 -6.12 -18.65
N LYS A 66 0.94 -7.00 -19.61
CA LYS A 66 1.96 -7.52 -20.52
C LYS A 66 2.50 -6.34 -21.33
N GLY A 67 3.77 -5.99 -21.13
CA GLY A 67 4.44 -4.84 -21.76
C GLY A 67 4.69 -5.00 -23.28
N THR A 68 4.06 -5.97 -23.93
CA THR A 68 4.18 -6.24 -25.37
C THR A 68 3.45 -5.20 -26.23
N GLU A 69 2.64 -4.32 -25.66
CA GLU A 69 2.09 -3.14 -26.36
C GLU A 69 3.16 -2.04 -26.49
N LEU A 70 4.17 -2.30 -27.33
CA LEU A 70 5.16 -1.33 -27.76
C LEU A 70 4.48 -0.35 -28.72
N LYS A 71 4.13 0.86 -28.27
CA LYS A 71 3.66 1.91 -29.19
C LYS A 71 4.86 2.49 -29.95
N GLY A 72 4.84 2.37 -31.29
CA GLY A 72 5.51 3.16 -32.34
C GLY A 72 7.04 3.41 -32.29
N LYS A 73 7.70 3.25 -31.14
CA LYS A 73 9.10 3.58 -30.87
C LYS A 73 9.74 2.69 -29.77
N GLY A 74 9.17 1.51 -29.51
CA GLY A 74 9.73 0.56 -28.54
C GLY A 74 9.57 0.93 -27.06
N LYS A 75 8.68 1.88 -26.73
CA LYS A 75 8.40 2.26 -25.33
C LYS A 75 7.26 1.42 -24.77
N LYS A 76 7.44 0.88 -23.55
CA LYS A 76 6.37 0.23 -22.79
C LYS A 76 5.24 1.25 -22.57
N SER A 77 4.01 0.86 -22.86
CA SER A 77 2.83 1.67 -22.64
C SER A 77 1.67 0.78 -22.20
N PHE A 78 0.69 1.37 -21.51
CA PHE A 78 -0.56 0.71 -21.20
C PHE A 78 -1.68 1.72 -21.22
N SER A 79 -2.89 1.24 -21.44
CA SER A 79 -4.11 2.06 -21.38
C SER A 79 -4.95 1.57 -20.20
N ILE A 80 -5.53 2.52 -19.46
CA ILE A 80 -6.59 2.23 -18.49
C ILE A 80 -7.88 2.83 -19.01
N LYS A 81 -8.94 2.01 -19.02
CA LYS A 81 -10.29 2.49 -19.31
C LYS A 81 -10.78 3.33 -18.14
N LYS A 82 -11.34 4.50 -18.42
CA LYS A 82 -11.91 5.41 -17.41
C LYS A 82 -12.93 4.69 -16.51
N GLU A 83 -13.78 3.87 -17.11
CA GLU A 83 -14.80 3.07 -16.41
C GLU A 83 -14.20 2.16 -15.31
N TRP A 84 -12.98 1.66 -15.49
CA TRP A 84 -12.34 0.83 -14.46
C TRP A 84 -11.96 1.65 -13.23
N LEU A 85 -11.49 2.89 -13.44
CA LEU A 85 -11.22 3.82 -12.34
C LEU A 85 -12.52 4.23 -11.64
N GLU A 86 -13.59 4.47 -12.39
CA GLU A 86 -14.90 4.85 -11.83
C GLU A 86 -15.51 3.70 -11.01
N ILE A 87 -15.42 2.45 -11.47
CA ILE A 87 -15.90 1.27 -10.73
C ILE A 87 -15.10 1.10 -9.43
N ALA A 88 -13.77 1.13 -9.50
CA ALA A 88 -12.92 1.00 -8.31
C ALA A 88 -13.18 2.15 -7.32
N LYS A 89 -13.27 3.39 -7.80
CA LYS A 89 -13.57 4.56 -6.96
C LYS A 89 -14.93 4.45 -6.28
N ASN A 90 -15.96 4.00 -7.00
CA ASN A 90 -17.29 3.78 -6.43
C ASN A 90 -17.29 2.69 -5.35
N GLN A 91 -16.44 1.68 -5.45
CA GLN A 91 -16.29 0.65 -4.41
C GLN A 91 -15.54 1.19 -3.20
N ALA A 92 -14.43 1.90 -3.42
CA ALA A 92 -13.65 2.54 -2.37
C ALA A 92 -14.50 3.53 -1.54
N ASN A 93 -15.33 4.33 -2.20
CA ASN A 93 -16.24 5.26 -1.53
C ASN A 93 -17.29 4.56 -0.65
N LYS A 94 -17.75 3.34 -1.02
CA LYS A 94 -18.70 2.57 -0.19
C LYS A 94 -18.10 2.09 1.13
N VAL A 95 -16.77 1.91 1.16
CA VAL A 95 -16.03 1.52 2.36
C VAL A 95 -15.27 2.69 2.99
N ASN A 96 -15.49 3.92 2.49
CA ASN A 96 -14.87 5.16 2.97
C ASN A 96 -13.33 5.09 3.07
N LYS A 97 -12.70 4.58 2.01
CA LYS A 97 -11.24 4.56 1.87
C LYS A 97 -10.82 5.28 0.59
N PRO A 98 -9.68 5.99 0.58
CA PRO A 98 -9.06 6.49 -0.66
C PRO A 98 -8.73 5.33 -1.60
N MET A 99 -9.00 5.52 -2.90
CA MET A 99 -8.75 4.48 -3.92
C MET A 99 -7.34 4.60 -4.47
N THR A 100 -6.64 3.48 -4.58
CA THR A 100 -5.37 3.40 -5.28
C THR A 100 -5.35 2.23 -6.26
N LEU A 101 -4.74 2.45 -7.42
CA LEU A 101 -4.55 1.44 -8.44
C LEU A 101 -3.06 1.19 -8.71
N PRO A 102 -2.39 0.35 -7.90
CA PRO A 102 -1.04 -0.09 -8.18
C PRO A 102 -0.98 -0.91 -9.47
N PHE A 103 0.03 -0.65 -10.29
CA PHE A 103 0.24 -1.38 -11.52
C PHE A 103 1.73 -1.57 -11.81
N ARG A 104 2.04 -2.66 -12.52
CA ARG A 104 3.37 -2.89 -13.10
C ARG A 104 3.26 -3.43 -14.52
N PHE A 105 4.32 -3.22 -15.28
CA PHE A 105 4.51 -3.94 -16.54
C PHE A 105 5.04 -5.34 -16.22
N LYS A 106 4.62 -6.35 -16.97
CA LYS A 106 5.17 -7.71 -16.83
C LYS A 106 6.70 -7.65 -17.02
N ASP A 107 7.41 -8.39 -16.17
CA ASP A 107 8.87 -8.41 -16.10
C ASP A 107 9.49 -7.04 -15.76
N ASP A 108 8.76 -6.18 -15.05
CA ASP A 108 9.26 -4.92 -14.50
C ASP A 108 9.25 -4.98 -12.98
N ASP A 109 10.33 -4.53 -12.36
CA ASP A 109 10.53 -4.59 -10.91
C ASP A 109 9.90 -3.38 -10.21
N LYS A 110 9.42 -2.40 -10.99
CA LYS A 110 8.83 -1.17 -10.47
C LYS A 110 7.30 -1.23 -10.45
N ILE A 111 6.75 -0.93 -9.27
CA ILE A 111 5.33 -0.72 -9.06
C ILE A 111 5.05 0.79 -9.14
N TYR A 112 4.11 1.15 -10.00
CA TYR A 112 3.56 2.49 -10.13
C TYR A 112 2.16 2.51 -9.54
N THR A 113 1.60 3.70 -9.29
CA THR A 113 0.21 3.79 -8.85
C THR A 113 -0.51 4.96 -9.50
N ILE A 114 -1.83 4.81 -9.63
CA ILE A 114 -2.77 5.87 -9.97
C ILE A 114 -3.68 6.11 -8.78
N MET A 115 -3.93 7.38 -8.51
CA MET A 115 -4.81 7.85 -7.44
C MET A 115 -5.45 9.15 -7.90
N ASP A 116 -6.70 9.37 -7.49
CA ASP A 116 -7.34 10.67 -7.71
C ASP A 116 -6.62 11.76 -6.88
N PHE A 117 -6.59 12.98 -7.40
CA PHE A 117 -5.91 14.07 -6.71
C PHE A 117 -6.58 14.41 -5.37
N GLU A 118 -7.90 14.25 -5.27
CA GLU A 118 -8.64 14.42 -4.01
C GLU A 118 -8.22 13.38 -2.97
N ASP A 119 -8.10 12.11 -3.36
CA ASP A 119 -7.64 11.02 -2.50
C ASP A 119 -6.21 11.25 -2.01
N LEU A 120 -5.33 11.70 -2.90
CA LEU A 120 -3.96 12.09 -2.53
C LEU A 120 -3.96 13.25 -1.52
N SER A 121 -4.85 14.22 -1.72
CA SER A 121 -4.99 15.38 -0.84
C SER A 121 -5.51 14.98 0.54
N GLU A 122 -6.46 14.04 0.60
CA GLU A 122 -6.97 13.45 1.84
C GLU A 122 -5.86 12.75 2.62
N LEU A 123 -5.09 11.87 1.96
CA LEU A 123 -3.95 11.19 2.58
C LEU A 123 -2.90 12.18 3.11
N ASN A 124 -2.58 13.21 2.34
CA ASN A 124 -1.68 14.27 2.78
C ASN A 124 -2.23 15.01 4.02
N GLY A 125 -3.55 15.25 4.07
CA GLY A 125 -4.23 15.81 5.24
C GLY A 125 -4.14 14.93 6.48
N ILE A 126 -4.36 13.62 6.31
CA ILE A 126 -4.22 12.61 7.37
C ILE A 126 -2.78 12.61 7.92
N ILE A 127 -1.78 12.54 7.04
CA ILE A 127 -0.36 12.54 7.42
C ILE A 127 0.01 13.81 8.19
N LYS A 128 -0.39 14.98 7.70
CA LYS A 128 -0.14 16.27 8.38
C LYS A 128 -0.80 16.32 9.77
N SER A 129 -1.99 15.74 9.89
CA SER A 129 -2.72 15.67 11.16
C SER A 129 -2.00 14.80 12.17
N TYR A 130 -1.55 13.61 11.76
CA TYR A 130 -0.76 12.72 12.62
C TYR A 130 0.59 13.34 13.00
N TYR A 131 1.30 13.95 12.05
CA TYR A 131 2.56 14.65 12.33
C TYR A 131 2.36 15.75 13.39
N THR A 132 1.33 16.57 13.23
CA THR A 132 1.00 17.64 14.18
C THR A 132 0.59 17.08 15.55
N ARG A 133 -0.17 15.98 15.58
CA ARG A 133 -0.57 15.28 16.81
C ARG A 133 0.65 14.75 17.56
N ASN A 134 1.57 14.10 16.85
CA ASN A 134 2.77 13.52 17.44
C ASN A 134 3.66 14.58 18.10
N ILE A 135 3.87 15.73 17.44
CA ILE A 135 4.60 16.87 18.03
C ILE A 135 3.97 17.33 19.34
N LYS A 136 2.63 17.39 19.42
CA LYS A 136 1.92 17.78 20.64
C LYS A 136 2.11 16.74 21.74
N LEU A 137 1.95 15.46 21.41
CA LEU A 137 2.10 14.35 22.35
C LEU A 137 3.52 14.26 22.90
N GLU A 138 4.55 14.51 22.09
CA GLU A 138 5.95 14.56 22.54
C GLU A 138 6.16 15.65 23.60
N LYS A 139 5.65 16.86 23.35
CA LYS A 139 5.71 17.97 24.32
C LYS A 139 4.98 17.66 25.61
N GLU A 140 3.77 17.09 25.51
CA GLU A 140 2.99 16.67 26.68
C GLU A 140 3.74 15.60 27.49
N ASN A 141 4.32 14.61 26.81
CA ASN A 141 5.14 13.57 27.43
C ASN A 141 6.37 14.13 28.15
N GLU A 142 7.06 15.11 27.57
CA GLU A 142 8.18 15.79 28.23
C GLU A 142 7.75 16.53 29.51
N ILE A 143 6.63 17.25 29.45
CA ILE A 143 6.07 17.97 30.61
C ILE A 143 5.70 16.98 31.71
N LEU A 144 5.04 15.88 31.36
CA LEU A 144 4.65 14.84 32.31
C LEU A 144 5.87 14.17 32.96
N LYS A 145 6.91 13.85 32.17
CA LYS A 145 8.17 13.31 32.69
C LYS A 145 8.81 14.26 33.71
N LYS A 146 8.91 15.56 33.40
CA LYS A 146 9.45 16.58 34.32
C LYS A 146 8.65 16.67 35.63
N LYS A 147 7.31 16.63 35.57
CA LYS A 147 6.44 16.63 36.75
C LYS A 147 6.65 15.39 37.62
N LEU A 148 6.75 14.21 37.00
CA LEU A 148 7.01 12.95 37.70
C LEU A 148 8.36 12.97 38.43
N THR A 149 9.43 13.41 37.77
CA THR A 149 10.75 13.55 38.39
C THR A 149 10.72 14.53 39.57
N HIS A 150 10.03 15.66 39.43
CA HIS A 150 9.89 16.63 40.51
C HIS A 150 9.15 16.06 41.73
N ASN A 151 8.05 15.33 41.50
CA ASN A 151 7.26 14.71 42.58
C ASN A 151 8.03 13.59 43.29
N ASN A 152 8.76 12.76 42.56
CA ASN A 152 9.61 11.71 43.14
C ASN A 152 10.72 12.29 44.02
N ASN A 153 11.35 13.38 43.57
CA ASN A 153 12.39 14.06 44.35
C ASN A 153 11.81 14.70 45.62
N LYS A 154 10.61 15.27 45.58
CA LYS A 154 9.92 15.79 46.79
C LYS A 154 9.63 14.69 47.80
N ASN A 155 9.10 13.55 47.36
CA ASN A 155 8.78 12.43 48.24
C ASN A 155 10.03 11.78 48.86
N SER A 156 11.18 11.81 48.17
CA SER A 156 12.46 11.31 48.71
C SER A 156 13.06 12.18 49.82
N LYS A 157 12.73 13.48 49.87
CA LYS A 157 13.22 14.42 50.89
C LYS A 157 12.36 14.46 52.16
N MET A 158 11.17 13.85 52.13
CA MET A 158 10.23 13.78 53.25
C MET A 158 10.32 12.45 54.01
N LYS A 159 11.13 11.51 53.54
CA LYS A 159 11.50 10.27 54.23
C LYS A 159 12.90 10.41 54.81
#